data_AF-A0A2E4QVK3-F1
#
_entry.id   AF-A0A2E4QVK3-F1
#
_cell.length_a   1.000
_cell.length_b   1.000
_cell.length_c   1.000
_cell.angle_alpha   90.00
_cell.angle_beta   90.00
_cell.angle_gamma   90.00
#
_symmetry.space_group_name_H-M   'P 1'
#
loop_
_entity.id
_entity.type
_entity.pdbx_description
1 polymer ?
#
loop_
_entity_poly.entity_id
_entity_poly.type
_entity_poly.pdbx_seq_one_letter_code
_entity_poly.pdbx_strand_id
1 'polypeptide(L)'
;MLISTFGVSMITLVPTPGSDVFAVFPHKLTPMEVEHRVSGEGLQIVRAYSDQSHIIVKNPHGDAAGRLLDLGADFVIDARFASLCSSSSTPQKNQEAVR
;
A
#
# COMPACT_ATOMS: atom_id res chain seq x y z
N MET A 1 32.59 -2.58 -3.37
CA MET A 1 31.61 -1.98 -2.43
C MET A 1 30.23 -2.01 -3.07
N LEU A 2 29.48 -3.10 -2.95
CA LEU A 2 28.13 -3.24 -3.56
C LEU A 2 27.11 -3.91 -2.60
N ILE A 3 27.49 -4.12 -1.35
CA ILE A 3 26.68 -4.84 -0.35
C ILE A 3 25.81 -3.87 0.48
N SER A 4 26.08 -2.56 0.41
CA SER A 4 25.46 -1.58 1.31
C SER A 4 24.08 -1.06 0.86
N THR A 5 23.71 -1.22 -0.41
CA THR A 5 22.45 -0.68 -0.95
C THR A 5 21.24 -1.60 -0.71
N PHE A 6 21.46 -2.90 -0.47
CA PHE A 6 20.37 -3.84 -0.21
C PHE A 6 19.76 -3.70 1.19
N GLY A 7 20.56 -3.33 2.19
CA GLY A 7 20.09 -3.21 3.57
C GLY A 7 19.09 -2.06 3.76
N VAL A 8 19.26 -0.95 3.05
CA VAL A 8 18.41 0.24 3.22
C VAL A 8 17.06 0.09 2.51
N SER A 9 17.01 -0.60 1.37
CA SER A 9 15.75 -0.88 0.67
C SER A 9 14.83 -1.85 1.42
N MET A 10 15.38 -2.79 2.20
CA MET A 10 14.56 -3.71 2.98
C MET A 10 13.91 -3.04 4.20
N ILE A 11 14.54 -2.00 4.77
CA ILE A 11 14.05 -1.30 5.95
C ILE A 11 12.81 -0.44 5.65
N THR A 12 12.59 -0.02 4.40
CA THR A 12 11.45 0.83 4.01
C THR A 12 10.22 0.05 3.52
N LEU A 13 10.33 -1.26 3.28
CA LEU A 13 9.21 -2.09 2.85
C LEU A 13 8.32 -2.52 4.03
N VAL A 14 8.94 -2.84 5.17
CA VAL A 14 8.24 -3.33 6.36
C VAL A 14 7.59 -2.14 7.07
N PRO A 15 6.26 -2.15 7.26
CA PRO A 15 5.61 -1.08 7.98
C PRO A 15 6.06 -1.03 9.45
N THR A 16 6.40 0.17 9.92
CA THR A 16 6.84 0.40 11.30
C THR A 16 5.71 0.98 12.16
N PRO A 17 5.75 0.83 13.49
CA PRO A 17 4.82 1.54 14.37
C PRO A 17 4.85 3.06 14.10
N GLY A 18 3.67 3.66 13.99
CA GLY A 18 3.49 5.08 13.72
C GLY A 18 3.52 5.48 12.24
N SER A 19 3.80 4.56 11.30
CA SER A 19 3.65 4.84 9.87
C SER A 19 2.29 4.40 9.32
N ASP A 20 1.86 5.00 8.23
CA ASP A 20 0.66 4.55 7.52
C ASP A 20 1.01 3.34 6.64
N VAL A 21 0.05 2.44 6.48
CA VAL A 21 0.20 1.16 5.81
C VAL A 21 -0.68 1.14 4.59
N PHE A 22 -0.09 0.81 3.44
CA PHE A 22 -0.81 0.59 2.21
C PHE A 22 -1.04 -0.91 2.01
N ALA A 23 -2.30 -1.32 1.87
CA ALA A 23 -2.67 -2.70 1.63
C ALA A 23 -3.44 -2.87 0.31
N VAL A 24 -3.13 -3.95 -0.38
CA VAL A 24 -3.72 -4.37 -1.64
C VAL A 24 -4.50 -5.65 -1.41
N PHE A 25 -5.78 -5.64 -1.73
CA PHE A 25 -6.64 -6.81 -1.63
C PHE A 25 -6.88 -7.43 -3.01
N PRO A 26 -7.12 -8.76 -3.07
CA PRO A 26 -7.42 -9.43 -4.32
C PRO A 26 -8.68 -8.83 -4.97
N HIS A 27 -8.67 -8.71 -6.31
CA HIS A 27 -9.79 -8.16 -7.12
C HIS A 27 -11.14 -8.86 -6.94
N LYS A 28 -11.20 -9.97 -6.20
CA LYS A 28 -12.43 -10.66 -5.84
C LYS A 28 -13.21 -9.95 -4.75
N LEU A 29 -12.57 -9.07 -3.98
CA LEU A 29 -13.21 -8.27 -2.95
C LEU A 29 -13.63 -6.92 -3.53
N THR A 30 -14.87 -6.51 -3.24
CA THR A 30 -15.30 -5.16 -3.60
C THR A 30 -14.68 -4.15 -2.63
N PRO A 31 -14.44 -2.89 -3.05
CA PRO A 31 -13.91 -1.85 -2.16
C PRO A 31 -14.74 -1.67 -0.89
N MET A 32 -16.07 -1.75 -1.03
CA MET A 32 -17.01 -1.65 0.08
C MET A 32 -16.86 -2.81 1.08
N GLU A 33 -16.57 -4.02 0.59
CA GLU A 33 -16.32 -5.17 1.44
C GLU A 33 -14.95 -5.11 2.13
N VAL A 34 -13.92 -4.59 1.45
CA VAL A 34 -12.61 -4.30 2.05
C VAL A 34 -12.76 -3.29 3.18
N GLU A 35 -13.43 -2.16 2.93
CA GLU A 35 -13.67 -1.13 3.96
C GLU A 35 -14.43 -1.67 5.15
N HIS A 36 -15.47 -2.49 4.92
CA HIS A 36 -16.25 -3.10 5.99
C HIS A 36 -15.41 -4.06 6.84
N ARG A 37 -14.61 -4.93 6.21
CA ARG A 37 -13.73 -5.87 6.90
C ARG A 37 -12.66 -5.15 7.73
N VAL A 38 -12.03 -4.13 7.17
CA VAL A 38 -10.97 -3.36 7.83
C VAL A 38 -11.53 -2.53 8.97
N SER A 39 -12.71 -1.94 8.79
CA SER A 39 -13.42 -1.22 9.85
C SER A 39 -13.85 -2.17 10.99
N GLY A 40 -14.19 -3.42 10.66
CA GLY A 40 -14.50 -4.48 11.64
C GLY A 40 -13.31 -4.84 12.54
N GLU A 41 -12.10 -4.72 12.03
CA GLU A 41 -10.87 -4.84 12.81
C GLU A 41 -10.56 -3.56 13.64
N GLY A 42 -11.38 -2.52 13.59
CA GLY A 42 -11.08 -1.27 14.31
C GLY A 42 -9.82 -0.58 13.79
N LEU A 43 -9.39 -0.90 12.57
CA LEU A 43 -8.30 -0.26 11.88
C LEU A 43 -8.77 1.08 11.32
N GLN A 44 -8.00 2.15 11.55
CA GLN A 44 -8.37 3.48 11.07
C GLN A 44 -7.99 3.65 9.59
N ILE A 45 -8.98 3.65 8.71
CA ILE A 45 -8.80 3.91 7.28
C ILE A 45 -8.51 5.41 7.08
N VAL A 46 -7.34 5.71 6.52
CA VAL A 46 -6.93 7.06 6.11
C VAL A 46 -7.48 7.37 4.72
N ARG A 47 -7.42 6.39 3.82
CA ARG A 47 -7.87 6.54 2.43
C ARG A 47 -8.26 5.18 1.86
N ALA A 48 -9.32 5.16 1.06
CA ALA A 48 -9.71 4.00 0.27
C ALA A 48 -9.72 4.37 -1.21
N TYR A 49 -9.27 3.44 -2.06
CA TYR A 49 -9.21 3.59 -3.51
C TYR A 49 -10.24 2.66 -4.13
N SER A 50 -11.40 3.23 -4.48
CA SER A 50 -12.57 2.51 -4.99
C SER A 50 -12.35 1.87 -6.36
N ASP A 51 -11.33 2.29 -7.10
CA ASP A 51 -10.99 1.78 -8.42
C ASP A 51 -10.09 0.53 -8.37
N GLN A 52 -9.35 0.31 -7.27
CA GLN A 52 -8.29 -0.70 -7.23
C GLN A 52 -8.34 -1.65 -6.03
N SER A 53 -9.35 -1.57 -5.14
CA SER A 53 -9.40 -2.40 -3.91
C SER A 53 -8.15 -2.24 -3.03
N HIS A 54 -7.59 -1.03 -3.04
CA HIS A 54 -6.44 -0.65 -2.23
C HIS A 54 -6.89 0.29 -1.11
N ILE A 55 -6.24 0.20 0.05
CA ILE A 55 -6.52 1.08 1.18
C ILE A 55 -5.23 1.53 1.87
N ILE A 56 -5.31 2.69 2.52
CA ILE A 56 -4.30 3.19 3.44
C ILE A 56 -4.90 3.21 4.84
N VAL A 57 -4.18 2.63 5.79
CA VAL A 57 -4.61 2.43 7.17
C VAL A 57 -3.54 2.97 8.12
N LYS A 58 -3.95 3.64 9.20
CA LYS A 58 -2.98 4.03 10.24
C LYS A 58 -2.49 2.81 11.01
N ASN A 59 -1.20 2.78 11.32
CA ASN A 59 -0.59 1.74 12.15
C ASN A 59 0.10 2.31 13.39
N PRO A 60 -0.64 2.87 14.36
CA PRO A 60 -0.05 3.50 15.53
C PRO A 60 0.78 2.53 16.39
N HIS A 61 0.45 1.23 16.39
CA HIS A 61 1.06 0.24 17.28
C HIS A 61 1.94 -0.80 16.56
N GLY A 62 2.04 -0.77 15.23
CA GLY A 62 2.83 -1.74 14.46
C GLY A 62 2.08 -3.01 14.06
N ASP A 63 0.84 -3.21 14.52
CA ASP A 63 0.03 -4.41 14.34
C ASP A 63 -0.84 -4.41 13.08
N ALA A 64 -1.11 -3.25 12.48
CA ALA A 64 -2.02 -3.14 11.34
C ALA A 64 -1.58 -3.99 10.14
N ALA A 65 -0.28 -4.16 9.94
CA ALA A 65 0.24 -4.95 8.83
C ALA A 65 -0.14 -6.44 8.92
N GLY A 66 0.00 -7.04 10.11
CA GLY A 66 -0.39 -8.42 10.36
C GLY A 66 -1.89 -8.61 10.20
N ARG A 67 -2.69 -7.69 10.77
CA ARG A 67 -4.15 -7.74 10.69
C ARG A 67 -4.67 -7.62 9.26
N LEU A 68 -4.03 -6.80 8.43
CA LEU A 68 -4.37 -6.67 7.01
C LEU A 68 -4.05 -7.95 6.22
N LEU A 69 -2.94 -8.63 6.54
CA LEU A 69 -2.62 -9.94 5.96
C LEU A 69 -3.64 -11.00 6.40
N ASP A 70 -4.04 -11.01 7.68
CA ASP A 70 -5.06 -11.93 8.20
C ASP A 70 -6.44 -11.70 7.55
N LEU A 71 -6.75 -10.46 7.17
CA LEU A 71 -7.94 -10.10 6.41
C LEU A 71 -7.87 -10.52 4.92
N GLY A 72 -6.74 -11.05 4.46
CA GLY A 72 -6.54 -11.53 3.11
C GLY A 72 -6.00 -10.47 2.14
N ALA A 73 -5.24 -9.48 2.62
CA ALA A 73 -4.46 -8.61 1.75
C ALA A 73 -3.36 -9.44 1.05
N ASP A 74 -3.22 -9.29 -0.26
CA ASP A 74 -2.14 -9.93 -1.04
C ASP A 74 -0.80 -9.25 -0.74
N PHE A 75 -0.82 -7.93 -0.56
CA PHE A 75 0.38 -7.14 -0.28
C PHE A 75 0.11 -6.07 0.77
N VAL A 76 1.10 -5.87 1.64
CA VAL A 76 1.09 -4.85 2.68
C VAL A 76 2.47 -4.18 2.71
N ILE A 77 2.52 -2.87 2.51
CA ILE A 77 3.76 -2.08 2.42
C ILE A 77 3.61 -0.75 3.17
N ASP A 78 4.73 -0.11 3.54
CA ASP A 78 4.70 1.26 4.10
C ASP A 78 4.13 2.25 3.06
N ALA A 79 3.20 3.09 3.48
CA ALA A 79 2.52 4.02 2.58
C ALA A 79 3.47 5.09 1.99
N ARG A 80 4.55 5.45 2.70
CA ARG A 80 5.56 6.38 2.16
C ARG A 80 6.36 5.70 1.06
N PHE A 81 6.71 4.43 1.25
CA PHE A 81 7.35 3.65 0.19
C PHE A 81 6.43 3.50 -1.03
N ALA A 82 5.14 3.20 -0.82
CA ALA A 82 4.15 3.17 -1.90
C ALA A 82 4.08 4.51 -2.67
N SER A 83 4.11 5.64 -1.96
CA SER A 83 4.14 6.98 -2.56
C SER A 83 5.41 7.27 -3.36
N LEU A 84 6.55 6.69 -2.98
CA LEU A 84 7.79 6.79 -3.76
C LEU A 84 7.68 5.96 -5.05
N CYS A 85 7.09 4.76 -4.98
CA CYS A 85 6.86 3.90 -6.13
C CYS A 85 5.84 4.47 -7.12
N SER A 86 4.82 5.20 -6.67
CA SER A 86 3.87 5.87 -7.57
C SER A 86 4.49 7.01 -8.38
N SER A 87 5.67 7.49 -7.98
CA SER A 87 6.36 8.60 -8.67
C SER A 87 7.20 8.13 -9.88
N SER A 88 7.35 6.82 -10.11
CA SER A 88 8.19 6.28 -11.19
C SER A 88 7.41 5.61 -12.34
N SER A 89 6.09 5.55 -12.29
CA SER A 89 5.25 5.12 -13.42
C SER A 89 5.01 6.26 -14.44
N THR A 90 6.01 6.43 -15.31
CA THR A 90 6.06 7.08 -16.66
C THR A 90 5.97 8.62 -16.84
N PRO A 91 7.00 9.23 -17.49
CA PRO A 91 6.79 10.30 -18.46
C PRO A 91 6.19 9.68 -19.74
N GLN A 92 4.99 10.11 -20.12
CA GLN A 92 4.37 9.72 -21.39
C GLN A 92 5.06 10.46 -22.56
N LYS A 93 6.17 9.89 -23.04
CA LYS A 93 6.74 10.21 -24.35
C LYS A 93 5.89 9.53 -25.43
N ASN A 94 5.05 10.32 -26.12
CA ASN A 94 4.68 10.21 -27.55
C ASN A 94 3.44 11.08 -27.85
N GLN A 95 3.63 12.39 -28.04
CA GLN A 95 2.82 13.16 -28.97
C GLN A 95 3.59 13.24 -30.30
N GLU A 96 3.58 12.14 -31.05
CA GLU A 96 3.94 12.17 -32.46
C GLU A 96 3.04 11.16 -33.18
N ALA A 97 1.90 11.65 -33.68
CA ALA A 97 1.18 11.04 -34.79
C ALA A 97 0.16 12.04 -35.38
N VAL A 98 0.63 12.78 -36.40
CA VAL A 98 -0.08 13.05 -37.66
C VAL A 98 -1.54 13.56 -37.57
N ARG A 99 -1.72 14.86 -37.73
CA ARG A 99 -2.40 15.46 -38.90
C ARG A 99 -2.16 16.96 -38.98
#